data_AF-A0A060CAC8-F1
#
_entry.id   AF-A0A060CAC8-F1
#
_cell.length_a   1.000
_cell.length_b   1.000
_cell.length_c   1.000
_cell.angle_alpha   90.00
_cell.angle_beta   90.00
_cell.angle_gamma   90.00
#
_symmetry.space_group_name_H-M   'P 1'
#
loop_
_entity.id
_entity.type
_entity.pdbx_description
1 polymer ?
#
loop_
_entity_poly.entity_id
_entity_poly.type
_entity_poly.pdbx_seq_one_letter_code
_entity_poly.pdbx_strand_id
1 'polypeptide(L)'
;VNQDAFSQSSANITFAEEGTFKLGNGLFRKSWVSSPSSTQASDGLGPLFNARACQSCHLKDGRGHPPEAGSDATSMLMRLARDARDDGERMAVAQHAVLNFPDPVYGGQLQDVAVPGLRAEGTIRIDYQEIPVTLGDGTRLSLRKPTYAVDNL
;
A
#
# COMPACT_ATOMS: atom_id res chain seq x y z
N VAL A 1 -21.44 5.93 -12.24
CA VAL A 1 -20.24 6.54 -11.63
C VAL A 1 -19.13 6.49 -12.67
N ASN A 2 -18.50 7.64 -13.01
CA ASN A 2 -17.39 7.70 -13.97
C ASN A 2 -16.12 7.12 -13.31
N GLN A 3 -15.42 6.21 -13.99
CA GLN A 3 -14.20 5.60 -13.46
C GLN A 3 -13.03 6.58 -13.38
N ASP A 4 -13.07 7.69 -14.12
CA ASP A 4 -11.99 8.68 -14.18
C ASP A 4 -12.37 9.95 -13.41
N ALA A 5 -13.32 9.86 -12.47
CA ALA A 5 -13.85 11.01 -11.74
C ALA A 5 -12.77 11.78 -10.96
N PHE A 6 -11.75 11.09 -10.47
CA PHE A 6 -10.64 11.69 -9.72
C PHE A 6 -9.46 12.10 -10.62
N SER A 7 -9.49 11.75 -11.90
CA SER A 7 -8.44 12.07 -12.88
C SER A 7 -8.69 13.37 -13.64
N GLN A 8 -9.77 14.08 -13.34
CA GLN A 8 -10.13 15.36 -13.96
C GLN A 8 -9.74 16.53 -13.06
N SER A 9 -9.23 17.60 -13.67
CA SER A 9 -9.08 18.88 -13.00
C SER A 9 -10.44 19.47 -12.66
N SER A 10 -10.53 20.21 -11.54
CA SER A 10 -11.75 20.94 -11.21
C SER A 10 -12.08 21.98 -12.29
N ALA A 11 -13.34 22.11 -12.66
CA ALA A 11 -13.77 22.96 -13.77
C ALA A 11 -13.59 24.48 -13.54
N ASN A 12 -13.31 24.88 -12.30
CA ASN A 12 -13.18 26.28 -11.88
C ASN A 12 -11.73 26.76 -11.72
N ILE A 13 -10.73 25.97 -12.14
CA ILE A 13 -9.32 26.37 -12.08
C ILE A 13 -8.90 27.14 -13.33
N THR A 14 -7.86 27.96 -13.20
CA THR A 14 -7.24 28.68 -14.32
C THR A 14 -6.45 27.73 -15.22
N PHE A 15 -6.14 28.17 -16.45
CA PHE A 15 -5.30 27.40 -17.39
C PHE A 15 -3.90 27.07 -16.82
N ALA A 16 -3.30 27.99 -16.05
CA ALA A 16 -2.00 27.76 -15.41
C ALA A 16 -2.07 26.66 -14.33
N GLU A 17 -3.15 26.67 -13.54
CA GLU A 17 -3.42 25.62 -12.55
C GLU A 17 -3.72 24.27 -13.21
N GLU A 18 -4.40 24.27 -14.36
CA GLU A 18 -4.62 23.07 -15.16
C GLU A 18 -3.30 22.44 -15.63
N GLY A 19 -2.33 23.28 -16.06
CA GLY A 19 -0.98 22.83 -16.36
C GLY A 19 -0.28 22.18 -15.16
N THR A 20 -0.43 22.77 -13.97
CA THR A 20 0.12 22.25 -12.72
C THR A 20 -0.53 20.91 -12.33
N PHE A 21 -1.85 20.81 -12.44
CA PHE A 21 -2.60 19.58 -12.22
C PHE A 21 -2.12 18.45 -13.15
N LYS A 22 -2.00 18.74 -14.45
CA LYS A 22 -1.55 17.76 -15.45
C LYS A 22 -0.13 17.28 -15.19
N LEU A 23 0.77 18.17 -14.77
CA LEU A 23 2.13 17.80 -14.35
C LEU A 23 2.10 16.86 -13.13
N GLY A 24 1.32 17.21 -12.10
CA GLY A 24 1.16 16.39 -10.90
C GLY A 24 0.60 15.01 -11.21
N ASN A 25 -0.45 14.93 -12.04
CA ASN A 25 -1.00 13.66 -12.52
C ASN A 25 0.04 12.85 -13.32
N GLY A 26 0.85 13.53 -14.15
CA GLY A 26 1.97 12.91 -14.86
C GLY A 26 2.98 12.25 -13.90
N LEU A 27 3.33 12.92 -12.81
CA LEU A 27 4.20 12.37 -11.76
C LEU A 27 3.52 11.23 -10.98
N PHE A 28 2.24 11.36 -10.64
CA PHE A 28 1.47 10.36 -9.92
C PHE A 28 1.40 9.01 -10.67
N ARG A 29 1.31 9.09 -12.00
CA ARG A 29 1.24 7.93 -12.90
C ARG A 29 2.61 7.40 -13.31
N LYS A 30 3.68 8.15 -13.02
CA LYS A 30 5.04 7.81 -13.44
C LYS A 30 5.52 6.55 -12.73
N SER A 31 6.06 5.61 -13.51
CA SER A 31 6.78 4.46 -12.98
C SER A 31 8.23 4.82 -12.74
N TRP A 32 8.66 4.72 -11.48
CA TRP A 32 10.04 4.88 -11.05
C TRP A 32 10.84 3.61 -11.34
N VAL A 33 12.14 3.78 -11.60
CA VAL A 33 13.07 2.69 -11.91
C VAL A 33 14.29 2.76 -10.99
N SER A 34 14.94 1.61 -10.81
CA SER A 34 16.08 1.47 -9.91
C SER A 34 17.29 2.28 -10.40
N SER A 35 17.99 2.91 -9.46
CA SER A 35 19.24 3.62 -9.74
C SER A 35 20.45 2.69 -9.80
N PRO A 36 21.44 2.95 -10.66
CA PRO A 36 21.44 3.97 -11.73
C PRO A 36 20.66 3.50 -12.97
N SER A 37 19.98 4.43 -13.64
CA SER A 37 19.19 4.16 -14.84
C SER A 37 19.54 5.10 -16.00
N SER A 38 19.41 4.63 -17.25
CA SER A 38 19.50 5.48 -18.44
C SER A 38 18.35 6.49 -18.53
N THR A 39 17.20 6.20 -17.90
CA THR A 39 16.06 7.11 -17.77
C THR A 39 16.19 7.95 -16.50
N GLN A 40 17.16 8.87 -16.46
CA GLN A 40 17.48 9.68 -15.28
C GLN A 40 16.28 10.44 -14.68
N ALA A 41 15.34 10.87 -15.52
CA ALA A 41 14.14 11.55 -15.03
C ALA A 41 13.27 10.65 -14.14
N SER A 42 13.30 9.33 -14.31
CA SER A 42 12.51 8.34 -13.54
C SER A 42 13.38 7.54 -12.56
N ASP A 43 14.64 7.95 -12.39
CA ASP A 43 15.57 7.31 -11.47
C ASP A 43 15.24 7.72 -10.02
N GLY A 44 15.53 6.82 -9.06
CA GLY A 44 15.34 7.05 -7.63
C GLY A 44 14.55 5.97 -6.89
N LEU A 45 14.15 4.88 -7.56
CA LEU A 45 13.53 3.75 -6.87
C LEU A 45 14.57 3.01 -6.02
N GLY A 46 14.27 2.85 -4.74
CA GLY A 46 15.10 2.07 -3.81
C GLY A 46 15.17 0.58 -4.16
N PRO A 47 16.08 -0.18 -3.51
CA PRO A 47 16.29 -1.60 -3.80
C PRO A 47 15.10 -2.49 -3.42
N LEU A 48 14.33 -2.09 -2.41
CA LEU A 48 13.12 -2.75 -1.91
C LEU A 48 11.97 -1.73 -1.92
N PHE A 49 10.78 -2.16 -2.34
CA PHE A 49 9.60 -1.31 -2.48
C PHE A 49 8.32 -2.14 -2.51
N ASN A 50 7.16 -1.53 -2.28
CA ASN A 50 5.85 -2.17 -2.49
C ASN A 50 5.24 -1.86 -3.87
N ALA A 51 5.52 -0.67 -4.42
CA ALA A 51 5.02 -0.26 -5.73
C ALA A 51 5.98 0.73 -6.41
N ARG A 52 5.90 0.81 -7.74
CA ARG A 52 6.77 1.69 -8.56
C ARG A 52 6.10 2.99 -8.99
N ALA A 53 4.81 3.17 -8.70
CA ALA A 53 4.05 4.38 -9.03
C ALA A 53 2.93 4.60 -8.00
N CYS A 54 2.55 5.85 -7.76
CA CYS A 54 1.44 6.16 -6.85
C CYS A 54 0.13 5.52 -7.35
N GLN A 55 -0.11 5.60 -8.66
CA GLN A 55 -1.29 4.99 -9.30
C GLN A 55 -1.37 3.46 -9.15
N SER A 56 -0.27 2.77 -8.84
CA SER A 56 -0.27 1.31 -8.67
C SER A 56 -1.06 0.91 -7.43
N CYS A 57 -1.04 1.73 -6.37
CA CYS A 57 -1.87 1.54 -5.19
C CYS A 57 -3.17 2.36 -5.26
N HIS A 58 -3.13 3.52 -5.92
CA HIS A 58 -4.23 4.46 -6.06
C HIS A 58 -4.79 4.45 -7.49
N LEU A 59 -5.42 3.34 -7.86
CA LEU A 59 -5.93 3.13 -9.22
C LEU A 59 -6.88 4.27 -9.63
N LYS A 60 -6.58 4.92 -10.75
CA LYS A 60 -7.33 6.08 -11.28
C LYS A 60 -7.56 7.18 -10.22
N ASP A 61 -6.51 7.46 -9.44
CA ASP A 61 -6.51 8.45 -8.36
C ASP A 61 -7.50 8.12 -7.23
N GLY A 62 -7.95 6.87 -7.18
CA GLY A 62 -8.91 6.36 -6.22
C GLY A 62 -8.29 5.66 -5.00
N ARG A 63 -9.17 5.04 -4.21
CA ARG A 63 -8.77 4.21 -3.07
C ARG A 63 -8.22 2.87 -3.57
N GLY A 64 -7.15 2.40 -2.94
CA GLY A 64 -6.70 1.02 -3.07
C GLY A 64 -7.76 0.01 -2.58
N HIS A 65 -7.54 -1.25 -2.88
CA HIS A 65 -8.41 -2.36 -2.53
C HIS A 65 -7.61 -3.53 -1.93
N PRO A 66 -8.20 -4.30 -1.00
CA PRO A 66 -7.62 -5.59 -0.64
C PRO A 66 -7.54 -6.51 -1.87
N PRO A 67 -6.62 -7.48 -1.90
CA PRO A 67 -6.59 -8.46 -2.97
C PRO A 67 -7.91 -9.24 -3.01
N GLU A 68 -8.44 -9.43 -4.22
CA GLU A 68 -9.44 -10.44 -4.47
C GLU A 68 -8.79 -11.81 -4.61
N ALA A 69 -9.58 -12.88 -4.58
CA ALA A 69 -9.05 -14.24 -4.71
C ALA A 69 -8.23 -14.37 -6.02
N GLY A 70 -6.93 -14.58 -5.89
CA GLY A 70 -6.00 -14.71 -7.02
C GLY A 70 -5.51 -13.40 -7.63
N SER A 71 -5.80 -12.23 -7.05
CA SER A 71 -5.22 -10.95 -7.47
C SER A 71 -3.99 -10.58 -6.65
N ASP A 72 -3.17 -9.66 -7.16
CA ASP A 72 -2.06 -9.10 -6.39
C ASP A 72 -2.55 -8.25 -5.21
N ALA A 73 -1.68 -8.07 -4.21
CA ALA A 73 -1.93 -7.29 -3.00
C ALA A 73 -1.30 -5.89 -3.06
N THR A 74 -1.00 -5.35 -4.26
CA THR A 74 -0.15 -4.16 -4.46
C THR A 74 -0.63 -2.94 -3.67
N SER A 75 -1.94 -2.78 -3.48
CA SER A 75 -2.51 -1.62 -2.77
C SER A 75 -2.75 -1.84 -1.27
N MET A 76 -2.25 -2.96 -0.72
CA MET A 76 -2.26 -3.27 0.70
C MET A 76 -0.84 -3.26 1.26
N LEU A 77 -0.68 -2.78 2.50
CA LEU A 77 0.61 -2.78 3.19
C LEU A 77 0.51 -3.66 4.44
N MET A 78 1.55 -4.45 4.68
CA MET A 78 1.72 -5.15 5.96
C MET A 78 2.65 -4.34 6.86
N ARG A 79 2.10 -3.81 7.94
CA ARG A 79 2.87 -3.14 9.00
C ARG A 79 3.39 -4.17 9.98
N LEU A 80 4.68 -4.07 10.28
CA LEU A 80 5.37 -4.96 11.20
C LEU A 80 5.70 -4.19 12.46
N ALA A 81 5.50 -4.85 13.60
CA ALA A 81 5.76 -4.27 14.89
C ALA A 81 6.16 -5.37 15.88
N ARG A 82 6.82 -4.95 16.95
CA ARG A 82 7.18 -5.78 18.09
C ARG A 82 6.78 -5.10 19.39
N ASP A 83 6.74 -5.91 20.45
CA ASP A 83 6.53 -5.44 21.80
C ASP A 83 7.74 -4.68 22.35
N ALA A 84 7.49 -3.86 23.38
CA ALA A 84 8.51 -3.15 24.14
C ALA A 84 9.47 -4.12 24.84
N ARG A 85 10.78 -3.86 24.77
CA ARG A 85 11.83 -4.75 25.29
C ARG A 85 12.33 -4.32 26.68
N ASP A 86 12.41 -3.03 26.92
CA ASP A 86 12.89 -2.46 28.19
C ASP A 86 11.86 -1.56 28.87
N ASP A 87 12.19 -1.11 30.09
CA ASP A 87 11.29 -0.29 30.90
C ASP A 87 11.03 1.08 30.29
N GLY A 88 12.02 1.66 29.59
CA GLY A 88 11.85 2.94 28.90
C GLY A 88 10.84 2.83 27.76
N GLU A 89 10.94 1.77 26.95
CA GLU A 89 10.00 1.47 25.88
C GLU A 89 8.59 1.15 26.41
N ARG A 90 8.50 0.36 27.50
CA ARG A 90 7.23 0.06 28.17
C ARG A 90 6.55 1.34 28.68
N MET A 91 7.33 2.26 29.25
CA MET A 91 6.83 3.57 29.67
C MET A 91 6.36 4.41 28.49
N ALA A 92 7.08 4.42 27.37
CA ALA A 92 6.70 5.18 26.18
C ALA A 92 5.35 4.71 25.60
N VAL A 93 5.10 3.40 25.57
CA VAL A 93 3.80 2.84 25.15
C VAL A 93 2.71 3.18 26.17
N ALA A 94 2.96 2.98 27.47
CA ALA A 94 1.99 3.28 28.53
C ALA A 94 1.58 4.76 28.57
N GLN A 95 2.48 5.66 28.18
CA GLN A 95 2.23 7.09 28.08
C GLN A 95 1.65 7.51 26.72
N HIS A 96 1.41 6.56 25.81
CA HIS A 96 0.96 6.80 24.43
C HIS A 96 1.91 7.71 23.62
N ALA A 97 3.20 7.78 23.98
CA ALA A 97 4.20 8.49 23.19
C ALA A 97 4.51 7.75 21.88
N VAL A 98 4.37 6.42 21.90
CA VAL A 98 4.44 5.55 20.71
C VAL A 98 3.36 4.47 20.83
N LEU A 99 2.86 3.97 19.69
CA LEU A 99 1.90 2.86 19.67
C LEU A 99 2.59 1.51 19.86
N ASN A 100 3.73 1.32 19.21
CA ASN A 100 4.56 0.13 19.20
C ASN A 100 5.95 0.48 18.66
N PHE A 101 6.80 -0.54 18.47
CA PHE A 101 8.13 -0.39 17.90
C PHE A 101 8.27 -1.21 16.61
N PRO A 102 9.07 -0.77 15.64
CA PRO A 102 9.27 -1.50 14.38
C PRO A 102 9.99 -2.84 14.63
N ASP A 103 9.77 -3.79 13.73
CA ASP A 103 10.50 -5.05 13.70
C ASP A 103 12.02 -4.79 13.56
N PRO A 104 12.89 -5.51 14.30
CA PRO A 104 14.33 -5.28 14.28
C PRO A 104 15.02 -5.59 12.96
N VAL A 105 14.41 -6.41 12.10
CA VAL A 105 15.00 -6.85 10.81
C VAL A 105 14.33 -6.10 9.66
N TYR A 106 13.00 -6.08 9.63
CA TYR A 106 12.21 -5.57 8.50
C TYR A 106 11.66 -4.15 8.74
N GLY A 107 11.93 -3.55 9.90
CA GLY A 107 11.43 -2.23 10.23
C GLY A 107 9.91 -2.20 10.41
N GLY A 108 9.27 -1.10 10.00
CA GLY A 108 7.84 -0.87 10.23
C GLY A 108 6.91 -1.36 9.13
N GLN A 109 7.44 -1.83 7.99
CA GLN A 109 6.65 -2.19 6.81
C GLN A 109 7.40 -3.16 5.92
N LEU A 110 6.79 -4.31 5.65
CA LEU A 110 7.30 -5.32 4.73
C LEU A 110 7.33 -4.77 3.29
N GLN A 111 8.46 -4.91 2.61
CA GLN A 111 8.67 -4.61 1.20
C GLN A 111 8.60 -5.90 0.36
N ASP A 112 7.50 -6.09 -0.35
CA ASP A 112 7.17 -7.32 -1.07
C ASP A 112 7.71 -7.38 -2.50
N VAL A 113 8.41 -6.34 -2.94
CA VAL A 113 9.10 -6.29 -4.25
C VAL A 113 10.54 -5.81 -4.09
N ALA A 114 11.41 -6.34 -4.95
CA ALA A 114 12.81 -5.94 -5.05
C ALA A 114 13.20 -5.62 -6.49
N VAL A 115 14.32 -4.93 -6.65
CA VAL A 115 14.99 -4.76 -7.94
C VAL A 115 15.63 -6.07 -8.40
N PRO A 116 15.93 -6.24 -9.71
CA PRO A 116 16.57 -7.46 -10.21
C PRO A 116 17.89 -7.77 -9.46
N GLY A 117 18.08 -9.04 -9.11
CA GLY A 117 19.26 -9.51 -8.38
C GLY A 117 19.15 -9.44 -6.86
N LEU A 118 18.09 -8.83 -6.32
CA LEU A 118 17.76 -8.86 -4.89
C LEU A 118 16.51 -9.70 -4.63
N ARG A 119 16.40 -10.19 -3.39
CA ARG A 119 15.18 -10.83 -2.89
C ARG A 119 14.30 -9.79 -2.21
N ALA A 120 12.98 -9.87 -2.44
CA ALA A 120 12.00 -9.15 -1.62
C ALA A 120 12.04 -9.68 -0.18
N GLU A 121 11.49 -8.91 0.76
CA GLU A 121 11.48 -9.28 2.18
C GLU A 121 10.51 -10.42 2.47
N GLY A 122 9.48 -10.59 1.65
CA GLY A 122 8.49 -11.66 1.74
C GLY A 122 7.32 -11.40 0.81
N THR A 123 6.36 -12.33 0.77
CA THR A 123 5.12 -12.18 -0.02
C THR A 123 3.92 -12.25 0.90
N ILE A 124 3.05 -11.23 0.85
CA ILE A 124 1.83 -11.21 1.66
C ILE A 124 0.81 -12.19 1.07
N ARG A 125 0.30 -13.09 1.90
CA ARG A 125 -0.78 -14.01 1.57
C ARG A 125 -1.99 -13.76 2.46
N ILE A 126 -3.18 -13.75 1.85
CA ILE A 126 -4.44 -13.59 2.56
C ILE A 126 -5.38 -14.72 2.14
N ASP A 127 -5.80 -15.53 3.11
CA ASP A 127 -6.89 -16.48 2.91
C ASP A 127 -8.17 -15.91 3.49
N TYR A 128 -9.29 -16.13 2.81
CA TYR A 128 -10.60 -15.69 3.31
C TYR A 128 -11.49 -16.89 3.61
N GLN A 129 -12.03 -16.91 4.83
CA GLN A 129 -13.13 -17.79 5.20
C GLN A 129 -14.46 -17.06 5.05
N GLU A 130 -15.38 -17.66 4.31
CA GLU A 130 -16.77 -17.18 4.21
C GLU A 130 -17.60 -17.60 5.41
N ILE A 131 -18.38 -16.66 5.95
CA ILE A 131 -19.27 -16.87 7.09
C ILE A 131 -20.68 -16.40 6.68
N PRO A 132 -21.64 -17.32 6.47
CA PRO A 132 -22.99 -16.94 6.10
C PRO A 132 -23.69 -16.21 7.24
N VAL A 133 -24.37 -15.12 6.92
CA VAL A 133 -25.15 -14.29 7.85
C VAL A 133 -26.52 -14.02 7.24
N THR A 134 -27.55 -14.08 8.07
CA THR A 134 -28.91 -13.63 7.71
C THR A 134 -29.22 -12.36 8.49
N LEU A 135 -29.55 -11.29 7.79
CA LEU A 135 -29.95 -10.03 8.39
C LEU A 135 -31.38 -10.13 8.94
N GLY A 136 -31.78 -9.14 9.75
CA GLY A 136 -33.09 -9.13 10.43
C GLY A 136 -34.30 -9.09 9.49
N ASP A 137 -34.12 -8.66 8.24
CA ASP A 137 -35.12 -8.66 7.17
C ASP A 137 -35.18 -9.97 6.37
N GLY A 138 -34.34 -10.95 6.71
CA GLY A 138 -34.20 -12.23 6.01
C GLY A 138 -33.18 -12.23 4.86
N THR A 139 -32.53 -11.10 4.56
CA THR A 139 -31.48 -11.02 3.53
C THR A 139 -30.29 -11.89 3.91
N ARG A 140 -29.85 -12.77 3.00
CA ARG A 140 -28.67 -13.64 3.20
C ARG A 140 -27.44 -13.02 2.54
N LEU A 141 -26.35 -12.94 3.29
CA LEU A 141 -25.05 -12.47 2.81
C LEU A 141 -23.92 -13.32 3.40
N SER A 142 -22.71 -13.17 2.87
CA SER A 142 -21.51 -13.85 3.34
C SER A 142 -20.50 -12.83 3.83
N LEU A 143 -20.05 -12.93 5.09
CA LEU A 143 -18.93 -12.16 5.60
C LEU A 143 -17.62 -12.86 5.25
N ARG A 144 -16.57 -12.08 4.99
CA ARG A 144 -15.22 -12.61 4.75
C ARG A 144 -14.33 -12.37 5.97
N LYS A 145 -13.84 -13.45 6.58
CA LYS A 145 -12.84 -13.41 7.66
C LYS A 145 -11.44 -13.67 7.07
N PRO A 146 -10.54 -12.66 7.05
CA PRO A 146 -9.18 -12.85 6.55
C PRO A 146 -8.29 -13.60 7.55
N THR A 147 -7.36 -14.38 7.01
CA THR A 147 -6.17 -14.90 7.71
C THR A 147 -4.95 -14.43 6.94
N TYR A 148 -4.03 -13.75 7.62
CA TYR A 148 -2.84 -13.18 7.00
C TYR A 148 -1.63 -14.06 7.26
N ALA A 149 -0.77 -14.20 6.25
CA ALA A 149 0.51 -14.87 6.34
C ALA A 149 1.56 -14.13 5.49
N VAL A 150 2.83 -14.41 5.76
CA VAL A 150 3.94 -13.98 4.91
C VAL A 150 4.70 -15.23 4.49
N ASP A 151 4.80 -15.44 3.19
CA ASP A 151 5.58 -16.51 2.60
C ASP A 151 6.95 -15.97 2.14
N ASN A 152 7.93 -16.86 1.94
CA ASN A 152 9.25 -16.52 1.38
C ASN A 152 10.11 -15.50 2.17
N LEU A 153 9.93 -15.43 3.49
CA LEU A 153 10.81 -14.70 4.41
C LEU A 153 12.28 -15.14 4.32
#